data_AF-A0A661AX04-F1
#
_entry.id   AF-A0A661AX04-F1
#
_cell.length_a   1.000
_cell.length_b   1.000
_cell.length_c   1.000
_cell.angle_alpha   90.00
_cell.angle_beta   90.00
_cell.angle_gamma   90.00
#
_symmetry.space_group_name_H-M   'P 1'
#
loop_
_entity.id
_entity.type
_entity.pdbx_description
1 polymer ?
#
loop_
_entity_poly.entity_id
_entity_poly.type
_entity_poly.pdbx_seq_one_letter_code
_entity_poly.pdbx_strand_id
1 'polypeptide(L)'
;MKVIFEKGSEDIAKVYVLELDRGVVECVESLDPLLPREKKWVCIVSTLYGCPIKCRMCDAGGEYRGRLTKEEILVQIDFLVKKRFGKDGVKTEKWKLQFARMGEPSLNPAVLEVLK
;
A
#
# COMPACT_ATOMS: atom_id res chain seq x y z
N MET A 1 -12.10 -8.60 -0.57
CA MET A 1 -11.56 -7.21 -0.40
C MET A 1 -12.62 -6.19 -0.78
N LYS A 2 -12.80 -5.17 0.07
CA LYS A 2 -13.74 -4.06 -0.11
C LYS A 2 -13.06 -2.74 0.25
N VAL A 3 -13.23 -1.70 -0.57
CA VAL A 3 -12.83 -0.34 -0.19
C VAL A 3 -13.89 0.19 0.78
N ILE A 4 -13.49 0.49 2.02
CA ILE A 4 -14.41 1.00 3.04
C ILE A 4 -14.25 2.50 3.27
N PHE A 5 -13.12 3.07 2.86
CA PHE A 5 -12.87 4.50 2.95
C PHE A 5 -11.83 4.92 1.91
N GLU A 6 -11.97 6.13 1.38
CA GLU A 6 -10.94 6.81 0.60
C GLU A 6 -10.88 8.30 0.95
N LYS A 7 -9.68 8.88 0.92
CA LYS A 7 -9.47 10.31 1.14
C LYS A 7 -8.22 10.79 0.41
N GLY A 8 -8.24 12.06 0.01
CA GLY A 8 -7.07 12.73 -0.58
C GLY A 8 -7.40 13.41 -1.90
N SER A 9 -6.35 13.82 -2.60
CA SER A 9 -6.41 14.52 -3.90
C SER A 9 -5.79 13.65 -4.99
N GLU A 10 -6.43 13.65 -6.15
CA GLU A 10 -5.96 12.94 -7.35
C GLU A 10 -4.60 13.45 -7.86
N ASP A 11 -4.30 14.72 -7.61
CA ASP A 11 -3.10 15.40 -8.10
C ASP A 11 -1.94 15.39 -7.09
N ILE A 12 -2.17 14.86 -5.89
CA ILE A 12 -1.16 14.82 -4.81
C ILE A 12 -1.01 13.40 -4.28
N ALA A 13 -2.03 12.92 -3.56
CA ALA A 13 -2.03 11.61 -2.93
C ALA A 13 -3.45 11.20 -2.54
N LYS A 14 -3.74 9.91 -2.70
CA LYS A 14 -4.95 9.28 -2.18
C LYS A 14 -4.59 8.11 -1.26
N VAL A 15 -5.25 8.06 -0.11
CA VAL A 15 -5.26 6.91 0.79
C VAL A 15 -6.56 6.13 0.61
N TYR A 16 -6.44 4.81 0.65
CA TYR A 16 -7.54 3.87 0.64
C TYR A 16 -7.43 2.93 1.82
N VAL A 17 -8.57 2.73 2.48
CA VAL A 17 -8.71 1.74 3.54
C VAL A 17 -9.43 0.53 2.95
N LEU A 18 -8.75 -0.61 2.96
CA LEU A 18 -9.23 -1.86 2.41
C LEU A 18 -9.60 -2.81 3.55
N GLU A 19 -10.83 -3.30 3.52
CA GLU A 19 -11.26 -4.43 4.33
C GLU A 19 -10.91 -5.73 3.58
N LEU A 20 -10.02 -6.51 4.19
CA LEU A 20 -9.64 -7.86 3.79
C LEU A 20 -10.30 -8.86 4.74
N ASP A 21 -10.24 -10.15 4.38
CA ASP A 21 -10.96 -11.20 5.12
C ASP A 21 -10.49 -11.32 6.58
N ARG A 22 -9.22 -11.00 6.86
CA ARG A 22 -8.59 -11.11 8.19
C ARG A 22 -8.43 -9.78 8.92
N GLY A 23 -8.76 -8.65 8.29
CA GLY A 23 -8.59 -7.34 8.92
C GLY A 23 -8.59 -6.18 7.92
N VAL A 24 -8.19 -5.02 8.42
CA VAL A 24 -8.20 -3.76 7.67
C VAL A 24 -6.77 -3.27 7.45
N VAL A 25 -6.48 -2.80 6.24
CA VAL A 25 -5.18 -2.23 5.87
C VAL A 25 -5.34 -0.90 5.13
N GLU A 26 -4.28 -0.09 5.15
CA GLU A 26 -4.17 1.11 4.35
C GLU A 26 -3.19 0.90 3.19
N CYS A 27 -3.57 1.40 2.02
CA CYS A 27 -2.64 1.58 0.91
C CYS A 27 -2.79 2.99 0.33
N VAL A 28 -1.69 3.53 -0.16
CA VAL A 28 -1.60 4.91 -0.65
C VAL A 28 -1.00 4.93 -2.03
N GLU A 29 -1.49 5.84 -2.85
CA GLU A 29 -0.76 6.30 -4.02
C GLU A 29 -0.46 7.79 -3.92
N SER A 30 0.67 8.20 -4.49
CA SER A 30 1.07 9.59 -4.57
C SER A 30 1.82 9.92 -5.84
N LEU A 31 1.80 11.21 -6.16
CA LEU A 31 2.54 11.81 -7.25
C LEU A 31 3.75 12.59 -6.70
N ASP A 32 4.72 12.77 -7.58
CA ASP A 32 5.74 13.77 -7.34
C ASP A 32 5.15 15.16 -7.61
N PRO A 33 5.35 16.17 -6.73
CA PRO A 33 4.80 17.50 -6.96
C PRO A 33 5.22 18.16 -8.27
N LEU A 34 6.34 17.72 -8.87
CA LEU A 34 6.90 18.30 -10.08
C LEU A 34 6.71 17.41 -11.32
N LEU A 35 6.23 16.18 -11.17
CA LEU A 35 6.11 15.23 -12.28
C LEU A 35 4.70 14.63 -12.34
N PRO A 36 4.11 14.53 -13.54
CA PRO A 36 2.83 13.86 -13.70
C PRO A 36 2.98 12.34 -13.52
N ARG A 37 1.85 11.65 -13.36
CA ARG A 37 1.79 10.21 -13.06
C ARG A 37 2.54 9.35 -14.07
N GLU A 38 2.49 9.72 -15.34
CA GLU A 38 3.14 9.03 -16.46
C GLU A 38 4.67 9.07 -16.35
N LYS A 39 5.22 10.06 -15.63
CA LYS A 39 6.66 10.19 -15.36
C LYS A 39 7.07 9.50 -14.07
N LYS A 40 6.27 9.62 -13.01
CA LYS A 40 6.56 8.99 -11.72
C LYS A 40 5.29 8.73 -10.94
N TRP A 41 5.14 7.51 -10.45
CA TRP A 41 4.03 7.11 -9.58
C TRP A 41 4.56 6.31 -8.40
N VAL A 42 4.14 6.67 -7.19
CA VAL A 42 4.57 6.01 -5.96
C VAL A 42 3.35 5.33 -5.34
N CYS A 43 3.50 4.04 -5.04
CA CYS A 43 2.52 3.24 -4.30
C CYS A 43 3.15 2.82 -2.98
N ILE A 44 2.41 2.93 -1.90
CA ILE A 44 2.84 2.54 -0.57
C ILE A 44 1.81 1.55 -0.01
N VAL A 45 2.25 0.35 0.33
CA VAL A 45 1.39 -0.74 0.82
C VAL A 45 1.79 -1.17 2.23
N SER A 46 0.83 -1.78 2.91
CA SER A 46 1.01 -2.35 4.24
C SER A 46 1.59 -3.77 4.14
N THR A 47 2.34 -4.16 5.16
CA THR A 47 2.97 -5.49 5.27
C THR A 47 2.48 -6.26 6.49
N LEU A 48 1.87 -5.61 7.47
CA LEU A 48 1.34 -6.22 8.68
C LEU A 48 -0.04 -5.61 9.02
N TYR A 49 -0.84 -6.34 9.78
CA TYR A 49 -2.01 -5.75 10.46
C TYR A 49 -1.53 -5.00 11.70
N GLY A 50 -1.27 -3.70 11.54
CA GLY A 50 -0.64 -2.86 12.57
C GLY A 50 0.87 -3.13 12.71
N CYS A 51 1.52 -2.70 13.80
CA CYS A 51 2.98 -2.87 13.93
C CYS A 51 3.43 -3.12 15.38
N PRO A 52 4.21 -4.19 15.65
CA PRO A 52 4.65 -4.53 17.00
C PRO A 52 5.80 -3.63 17.51
N ILE A 53 6.42 -2.81 16.64
CA ILE A 53 7.57 -1.96 17.01
C ILE A 53 7.17 -0.79 17.93
N LYS A 54 5.95 -0.27 17.77
CA LYS A 54 5.41 0.85 18.58
C LYS A 54 6.29 2.10 18.57
N CYS A 55 6.82 2.48 17.40
CA CYS A 55 7.54 3.74 17.22
C CYS A 55 6.66 4.92 17.69
N ARG A 56 7.20 5.79 18.55
CA ARG A 56 6.42 6.90 19.18
C ARG A 56 5.81 7.89 18.19
N MET A 57 6.38 8.00 16.99
CA MET A 57 5.91 8.88 15.92
C MET A 57 4.95 8.21 14.93
N CYS A 58 4.70 6.90 15.07
CA CYS A 58 3.96 6.11 14.09
C CYS A 58 2.57 5.76 14.61
N ASP A 59 1.56 6.02 13.79
CA ASP A 59 0.14 5.70 14.00
C ASP A 59 -0.15 4.19 13.94
N ALA A 60 0.61 3.42 13.17
CA ALA A 60 0.47 1.96 13.07
C ALA A 60 0.88 1.20 14.35
N GLY A 61 1.46 1.87 15.36
CA GLY A 61 1.95 1.27 16.59
C GLY A 61 0.88 0.93 17.64
N GLY A 62 -0.41 1.13 17.35
CA GLY A 62 -1.50 0.89 18.31
C GLY A 62 -1.68 -0.59 18.69
N GLU A 63 -2.22 -1.38 17.77
CA GLU A 63 -2.42 -2.83 17.95
C GLU A 63 -1.68 -3.60 16.85
N TYR A 64 -1.24 -4.82 17.13
CA TYR A 64 -0.66 -5.73 16.14
C TYR A 64 -1.46 -7.04 16.08
N ARG A 65 -1.98 -7.37 14.90
CA ARG A 65 -2.85 -8.54 14.64
C ARG A 65 -2.25 -9.58 13.69
N GLY A 66 -0.95 -9.47 13.42
CA GLY A 66 -0.22 -10.47 12.65
C GLY A 66 0.27 -9.99 11.29
N ARG A 67 0.86 -10.94 10.55
CA ARG A 67 1.44 -10.71 9.21
C ARG A 67 0.37 -10.78 8.13
N LEU A 68 0.57 -9.96 7.10
CA LEU A 68 -0.14 -10.14 5.84
C LEU A 68 0.45 -11.32 5.06
N THR A 69 -0.39 -12.08 4.38
CA THR A 69 0.06 -13.06 3.40
C THR A 69 0.57 -12.36 2.14
N LYS A 70 1.25 -13.10 1.27
CA LYS A 70 1.65 -12.63 -0.05
C LYS A 70 0.44 -12.09 -0.83
N GLU A 71 -0.67 -12.82 -0.80
CA GLU A 71 -1.91 -12.48 -1.49
C GLU A 71 -2.53 -11.20 -0.94
N GLU A 72 -2.53 -11.01 0.39
CA GLU A 72 -3.04 -9.78 1.02
C GLU A 72 -2.20 -8.55 0.65
N ILE A 73 -0.88 -8.71 0.46
CA ILE A 73 -0.01 -7.64 -0.04
C ILE A 73 -0.28 -7.38 -1.52
N LEU A 74 -0.35 -8.43 -2.35
CA LEU A 74 -0.63 -8.31 -3.78
C LEU A 74 -2.00 -7.69 -4.06
N VAL A 75 -3.02 -7.99 -3.26
CA VAL A 75 -4.36 -7.39 -3.40
C VAL A 75 -4.32 -5.87 -3.29
N GLN A 76 -3.48 -5.30 -2.43
CA GLN A 76 -3.31 -3.84 -2.32
C GLN A 76 -2.67 -3.26 -3.59
N ILE A 77 -1.62 -3.93 -4.11
CA ILE A 77 -0.90 -3.51 -5.31
C ILE A 77 -1.84 -3.58 -6.52
N ASP A 78 -2.50 -4.72 -6.70
CA ASP A 78 -3.48 -4.96 -7.76
C ASP A 78 -4.60 -3.93 -7.73
N PHE A 79 -5.11 -3.61 -6.54
CA PHE A 79 -6.15 -2.60 -6.39
C PHE A 79 -5.69 -1.25 -6.92
N LEU A 80 -4.51 -0.77 -6.50
CA LEU A 80 -3.96 0.52 -6.95
C LEU A 80 -3.74 0.53 -8.46
N VAL A 81 -3.15 -0.54 -9.01
CA VAL A 81 -2.88 -0.65 -10.46
C VAL A 81 -4.18 -0.70 -11.26
N LYS A 82 -5.14 -1.56 -10.88
CA LYS A 82 -6.42 -1.70 -11.58
C LYS A 82 -7.25 -0.43 -11.50
N LYS A 83 -7.25 0.26 -10.35
CA LYS A 83 -7.96 1.53 -10.18
C LYS A 83 -7.43 2.61 -11.12
N ARG A 84 -6.12 2.60 -11.40
CA ARG A 84 -5.48 3.64 -12.22
C ARG A 84 -5.40 3.33 -13.70
N PHE A 85 -5.06 2.09 -14.03
CA PHE A 85 -4.73 1.71 -15.39
C PHE A 85 -5.61 0.58 -15.93
N GLY A 86 -6.59 0.13 -15.14
CA GLY A 86 -7.49 -0.95 -15.54
C GLY A 86 -6.71 -2.23 -15.87
N LYS A 87 -6.99 -2.78 -17.06
CA LYS A 87 -6.34 -4.01 -17.56
C LYS A 87 -4.99 -3.75 -18.22
N ASP A 88 -4.64 -2.50 -18.48
CA ASP A 88 -3.48 -2.17 -19.30
C ASP A 88 -2.15 -2.25 -18.53
N GLY A 89 -2.20 -2.48 -17.22
CA GLY A 89 -1.02 -2.50 -16.36
C GLY A 89 -0.39 -1.12 -16.18
N VAL A 90 0.76 -1.07 -15.50
CA VAL A 90 1.38 0.21 -15.09
C VAL A 90 1.94 0.97 -16.29
N LYS A 91 1.42 2.19 -16.53
CA LYS A 91 1.86 3.11 -17.59
C LYS A 91 2.61 4.32 -17.03
N THR A 92 3.69 4.08 -16.29
CA THR A 92 4.58 5.13 -15.79
C THR A 92 6.03 4.79 -16.09
N GLU A 93 6.84 5.79 -16.44
CA GLU A 93 8.28 5.63 -16.67
C GLU A 93 9.02 5.21 -15.39
N LYS A 94 8.53 5.67 -14.24
CA LYS A 94 9.12 5.36 -12.93
C LYS A 94 8.04 4.99 -11.92
N TRP A 95 7.78 3.70 -11.81
CA TRP A 95 6.96 3.17 -10.74
C TRP A 95 7.80 2.88 -9.50
N LYS A 96 7.39 3.40 -8.35
CA LYS A 96 7.98 3.07 -7.05
C LYS A 96 6.94 2.35 -6.20
N LEU A 97 7.21 1.11 -5.86
CA LEU A 97 6.46 0.37 -4.85
C LEU A 97 7.22 0.40 -3.52
N GLN A 98 6.56 0.83 -2.46
CA GLN A 98 7.13 0.95 -1.12
C GLN A 98 6.32 0.10 -0.14
N PHE A 99 7.02 -0.74 0.62
CA PHE A 99 6.46 -1.47 1.75
C PHE A 99 6.62 -0.61 3.00
N ALA A 100 5.79 0.42 3.16
CA ALA A 100 6.03 1.45 4.20
C ALA A 100 4.75 2.11 4.72
N ARG A 101 3.58 1.47 4.59
CA ARG A 101 2.35 1.95 5.26
C ARG A 101 2.21 1.40 6.67
N MET A 102 1.50 0.29 6.83
CA MET A 102 1.34 -0.34 8.14
C MET A 102 2.27 -1.54 8.25
N GLY A 103 3.12 -1.53 9.28
CA GLY A 103 4.02 -2.64 9.59
C GLY A 103 5.49 -2.43 9.24
N GLU A 104 6.35 -3.19 9.90
CA GLU A 104 7.78 -3.28 9.62
C GLU A 104 8.02 -4.43 8.61
N PRO A 105 8.42 -4.14 7.36
CA PRO A 105 8.56 -5.15 6.30
C PRO A 105 9.55 -6.26 6.63
N SER A 106 10.64 -5.95 7.35
CA SER A 106 11.63 -6.96 7.73
C SER A 106 11.07 -8.04 8.67
N LEU A 107 9.92 -7.79 9.30
CA LEU A 107 9.21 -8.76 10.13
C LEU A 107 8.22 -9.64 9.34
N ASN A 108 8.10 -9.47 8.00
CA ASN A 108 7.23 -10.28 7.16
C ASN A 108 7.95 -10.88 5.93
N PRO A 109 8.36 -12.17 5.99
CA PRO A 109 9.00 -12.85 4.86
C PRO A 109 8.18 -12.86 3.56
N ALA A 110 6.85 -12.73 3.63
CA ALA A 110 6.00 -12.67 2.44
C ALA A 110 6.35 -11.50 1.51
N VAL A 111 6.97 -10.44 2.02
CA VAL A 111 7.49 -9.33 1.20
C VAL A 111 8.50 -9.83 0.16
N LEU A 112 9.35 -10.80 0.53
CA LEU A 112 10.31 -11.39 -0.40
C LEU A 112 9.61 -12.23 -1.48
N GLU A 113 8.46 -12.82 -1.16
CA GLU A 113 7.67 -13.59 -2.13
C GLU A 113 6.89 -12.71 -3.10
N VAL A 114 6.54 -11.49 -2.69
CA VAL A 114 5.92 -10.46 -3.54
C VAL A 114 6.94 -9.88 -4.53
N LEU A 115 8.21 -9.84 -4.16
CA LEU A 115 9.30 -9.29 -4.98
C LEU A 115 9.86 -10.24 -6.04
N LYS A 116 9.45 -11.52 -6.04
CA LYS A 116 9.83 -12.52 -7.04
C LYS A 116 8.91 -12.46 -8.25
#